data_AF-A0A969EES2-F1
#
_entry.id   AF-A0A969EES2-F1
#
_cell.length_a   1.000
_cell.length_b   1.000
_cell.length_c   1.000
_cell.angle_alpha   90.00
_cell.angle_beta   90.00
_cell.angle_gamma   90.00
#
_symmetry.space_group_name_H-M   'P 1'
#
loop_
_entity.id
_entity.type
_entity.pdbx_description
1 polymer ?
#
loop_
_entity_poly.entity_id
_entity_poly.type
_entity_poly.pdbx_seq_one_letter_code
_entity_poly.pdbx_strand_id
1 'polypeptide(L)' 'MADSNQPTSADEVYDEPPPFMQQLLDNPWILLFLGVVVPTVLYVIWGIMEIVSIPIAQ' A
#
# COMPACT_ATOMS: atom_id res chain seq x y z
N MET A 1 38.42 17.01 -39.72
CA MET A 1 36.97 16.72 -39.74
C MET A 1 36.38 17.32 -38.47
N ALA A 2 35.29 18.07 -38.58
CA ALA A 2 34.69 18.86 -37.50
C ALA A 2 34.01 17.98 -36.43
N ASP A 3 34.06 18.48 -35.20
CA ASP A 3 33.39 17.99 -33.99
C ASP A 3 31.90 17.66 -34.18
N SER A 4 31.49 16.54 -33.59
CA SER A 4 30.07 16.26 -33.29
C SER A 4 29.98 15.40 -32.03
N ASN A 5 30.51 15.89 -30.91
CA ASN A 5 30.05 15.45 -29.59
C ASN A 5 28.66 16.07 -29.36
N GLN A 6 27.64 15.49 -30.00
CA GLN A 6 26.26 15.89 -29.80
C GLN A 6 25.69 14.99 -28.71
N PRO A 7 25.33 15.53 -27.53
CA PRO A 7 24.52 14.75 -26.60
C PRO A 7 23.20 14.45 -27.32
N THR A 8 23.04 13.20 -27.73
CA THR A 8 21.81 12.69 -28.32
C THR A 8 20.69 12.96 -27.33
N SER A 9 19.64 13.65 -27.79
CA SER A 9 18.43 14.03 -27.07
C SER A 9 17.59 12.85 -26.55
N ALA A 10 18.20 11.68 -26.37
CA ALA A 10 17.62 10.44 -25.87
C ALA A 10 17.80 10.27 -24.35
N ASP A 11 18.51 11.20 -23.69
CA ASP A 11 18.74 11.18 -22.23
C ASP A 11 17.65 11.91 -21.41
N GLU A 12 16.53 12.29 -22.02
CA GLU A 12 15.34 12.75 -21.28
C GLU A 12 14.36 11.58 -21.08
N VAL A 13 14.85 10.50 -20.48
CA VAL A 13 13.95 9.53 -19.84
C VAL A 13 13.40 10.24 -18.62
N TYR A 14 12.18 10.76 -18.75
CA TYR A 14 11.43 11.40 -17.68
C TYR A 14 11.54 10.57 -16.39
N ASP A 15 12.27 11.09 -15.39
CA ASP A 15 12.16 10.67 -14.00
C ASP A 15 10.78 11.14 -13.49
N GLU A 16 9.71 10.51 -13.97
CA GLU A 16 8.39 10.71 -13.37
C GLU A 16 8.41 10.07 -11.98
N PRO A 17 8.06 10.82 -10.91
CA PRO A 17 8.02 10.27 -9.58
C PRO A 17 7.04 9.08 -9.56
N PRO A 18 7.40 7.96 -8.90
CA PRO A 18 6.61 6.76 -8.93
C PRO A 18 5.18 7.04 -8.45
N PRO A 19 4.15 6.47 -9.09
CA PRO A 19 2.75 6.74 -8.74
C PRO A 19 2.48 6.38 -7.28
N PHE A 20 1.65 7.19 -6.61
CA PHE A 20 1.38 7.07 -5.17
C PHE A 20 0.90 5.67 -4.75
N MET A 21 0.07 5.03 -5.58
CA MET A 21 -0.42 3.69 -5.29
C MET A 21 0.70 2.62 -5.31
N GLN A 22 1.72 2.78 -6.17
CA GLN A 22 2.89 1.89 -6.16
C GLN A 22 3.70 2.10 -4.88
N GLN A 23 4.00 3.36 -4.51
CA GLN A 23 4.73 3.64 -3.26
C GLN A 23 4.02 3.06 -2.02
N LEU A 24 2.69 3.03 -2.00
CA LEU A 24 1.92 2.41 -0.93
C LEU A 24 2.04 0.88 -0.91
N LEU A 25 1.99 0.25 -2.09
CA LEU A 25 2.10 -1.20 -2.27
C LEU A 25 3.54 -1.74 -2.30
N ASP A 26 4.53 -0.86 -2.42
CA ASP A 26 5.94 -1.24 -2.44
C ASP A 26 6.55 -1.25 -1.02
N ASN A 27 5.83 -0.73 -0.02
CA ASN A 27 6.25 -0.66 1.37
C ASN A 27 5.79 -1.91 2.16
N PRO A 28 6.68 -2.89 2.43
CA PRO A 28 6.27 -4.18 3.02
C PRO A 28 5.64 -4.03 4.41
N TRP A 29 6.06 -3.02 5.17
CA TRP A 29 5.51 -2.71 6.49
C TRP A 29 4.06 -2.23 6.43
N ILE A 30 3.69 -1.47 5.38
CA ILE A 30 2.31 -1.01 5.20
C ILE A 30 1.42 -2.20 4.85
N LEU A 31 1.88 -3.08 3.96
CA LEU A 31 1.16 -4.32 3.66
C LEU A 31 1.06 -5.25 4.87
N LEU A 32 2.14 -5.38 5.66
CA LEU A 32 2.12 -6.15 6.90
C LEU A 32 1.08 -5.56 7.86
N PHE A 33 1.16 -4.25 8.11
CA PHE A 33 0.25 -3.56 9.01
C PHE A 33 -1.20 -3.73 8.57
N LEU A 34 -1.51 -3.45 7.31
CA LEU A 34 -2.86 -3.63 6.78
C LEU A 34 -3.29 -5.10 6.84
N GLY A 35 -2.40 -6.02 6.52
CA GLY A 35 -2.64 -7.47 6.54
C GLY A 35 -2.93 -8.02 7.92
N VAL A 36 -2.41 -7.43 8.99
CA VAL A 36 -2.70 -7.83 10.38
C VAL A 36 -3.86 -7.03 10.94
N VAL A 37 -3.89 -5.71 10.73
CA VAL A 37 -4.87 -4.81 11.35
C VAL A 37 -6.26 -5.04 10.80
N VAL A 38 -6.42 -5.22 9.48
CA VAL A 38 -7.73 -5.45 8.86
C VAL A 38 -8.43 -6.68 9.45
N PRO A 39 -7.85 -7.91 9.42
CA PRO A 39 -8.51 -9.05 10.02
C PRO A 39 -8.66 -8.89 11.53
N THR A 40 -7.68 -8.30 12.23
CA THR A 40 -7.78 -8.09 13.68
C THR A 40 -9.00 -7.24 14.04
N VAL A 41 -9.19 -6.09 13.39
CA VAL A 41 -10.32 -5.20 13.65
C VAL A 41 -11.64 -5.88 13.25
N LEU A 42 -11.68 -6.55 12.10
CA LEU A 42 -12.86 -7.29 11.65
C LEU A 42 -13.27 -8.36 12.67
N TYR A 43 -12.32 -9.20 13.12
CA TYR A 43 -12.60 -10.25 14.11
C TYR A 43 -12.96 -9.70 15.48
N VAL A 44 -12.36 -8.59 15.91
CA VAL A 44 -12.72 -7.94 17.17
C VAL A 44 -14.15 -7.42 17.11
N ILE A 45 -14.51 -6.66 16.06
CA ILE A 45 -15.87 -6.14 15.90
C ILE A 45 -16.87 -7.29 15.81
N TRP A 46 -16.57 -8.30 14.98
CA TRP A 46 -17.42 -9.47 14.84
C TRP A 46 -17.59 -10.21 16.17
N GLY A 47 -16.52 -10.42 16.94
CA GLY A 47 -16.57 -11.07 18.24
C GLY A 47 -17.36 -10.26 19.28
N ILE A 48 -17.26 -8.93 19.26
CA ILE A 48 -18.08 -8.06 20.12
C ILE A 48 -19.56 -8.20 19.75
N MET A 49 -19.89 -8.18 18.46
CA MET A 49 -21.26 -8.37 17.98
C MET A 49 -21.82 -9.71 18.43
N GLU A 50 -21.03 -10.79 18.32
CA GLU A 50 -21.39 -12.13 18.81
C GLU A 50 -21.72 -12.08 20.31
N ILE A 51 -20.82 -11.54 21.15
CA ILE A 51 -21.01 -11.48 22.61
C ILE A 51 -22.27 -10.69 22.99
N VAL A 52 -22.52 -9.54 22.37
CA VAL A 52 -23.69 -8.69 22.67
C VAL A 52 -24.99 -9.37 22.23
N SER A 53 -24.94 -10.22 21.20
CA SER A 53 -26.11 -10.95 20.71
C SER A 53 -26.51 -12.15 21.56
N ILE A 54 -25.63 -12.64 22.45
CA ILE A 54 -25.93 -13.76 23.33
C ILE A 54 -26.97 -13.32 24.37
N PRO A 55 -28.19 -13.90 24.35
CA PRO A 55 -29.17 -13.59 25.37
C PRO A 55 -28.70 -14.13 26.71
N ILE A 56 -28.69 -13.25 27.72
CA ILE A 56 -28.49 -13.67 29.11
C ILE A 56 -29.67 -14.57 29.50
N ALA A 57 -29.39 -15.85 29.74
CA ALA A 57 -30.38 -16.77 30.29
C ALA A 57 -30.78 -16.26 31.69
N GLN A 58 -32.05 -15.92 31.84
CA GLN A 58 -32.65 -15.59 33.13
C GLN A 58 -32.92 -16.86 33.93
#